data_AF-A0A3R6R2W7-F1
#
_entry.id   AF-A0A3R6R2W7-F1
#
_cell.length_a   1.000
_cell.length_b   1.000
_cell.length_c   1.000
_cell.angle_alpha   90.00
_cell.angle_beta   90.00
_cell.angle_gamma   90.00
#
_symmetry.space_group_name_H-M   'P 1'
#
loop_
_entity.id
_entity.type
_entity.pdbx_description
1 polymer ?
#
loop_
_entity_poly.entity_id
_entity_poly.type
_entity_poly.pdbx_seq_one_letter_code
_entity_poly.pdbx_strand_id
1 'polypeptide(L)'
;MSKVIKEPSIADYDYSEWIKLEQQFYKDFENSTKYNKSFNEMISEILEGESYTSFAEKTELNANMLYRLKKVVDISTPTQRSTVMTVCVAYKLDLMLSQALFSSLGVEFSRFNKRDYAYTFLLTNCRGKSISQCNEILKALGIEKQYWLGSYARSRRVYK
;
A
#
# COMPACT_ATOMS: atom_id res chain seq x y z
N MET A 1 -42.89 29.91 -29.92
CA MET A 1 -41.43 30.13 -29.76
C MET A 1 -40.90 29.06 -28.83
N SER A 2 -40.21 28.06 -29.39
CA SER A 2 -39.66 26.94 -28.62
C SER A 2 -38.50 27.44 -27.78
N LYS A 3 -38.58 27.29 -26.45
CA LYS A 3 -37.44 27.54 -25.55
C LYS A 3 -36.32 26.58 -25.95
N VAL A 4 -35.23 27.11 -26.52
CA VAL A 4 -33.99 26.36 -26.69
C VAL A 4 -33.48 26.09 -25.27
N ILE A 5 -33.69 24.87 -24.79
CA ILE A 5 -33.03 24.38 -23.58
C ILE A 5 -31.57 24.24 -24.01
N LYS A 6 -30.71 25.20 -23.63
CA LYS A 6 -29.27 25.00 -23.77
C LYS A 6 -28.91 23.77 -22.95
N GLU A 7 -28.49 22.72 -23.62
CA GLU A 7 -27.89 21.56 -22.95
C GLU A 7 -26.74 22.07 -22.06
N PRO A 8 -26.62 21.55 -20.84
CA PRO A 8 -25.64 22.07 -19.89
C PRO A 8 -24.22 21.91 -20.48
N SER A 9 -23.58 23.04 -20.78
CA SER A 9 -22.16 23.09 -21.13
C SER A 9 -21.32 22.94 -19.88
N ILE A 10 -20.38 22.01 -19.89
CA ILE A 10 -19.42 21.81 -18.79
C ILE A 10 -18.07 22.31 -19.30
N ALA A 11 -17.47 23.29 -18.62
CA ALA A 11 -16.12 23.80 -18.93
C ALA A 11 -15.89 24.06 -20.44
N ASP A 12 -16.79 24.82 -21.07
CA ASP A 12 -16.76 25.19 -22.49
C ASP A 12 -16.90 24.04 -23.51
N TYR A 13 -17.12 22.79 -23.08
CA TYR A 13 -17.50 21.69 -23.95
C TYR A 13 -19.00 21.73 -24.24
N ASP A 14 -19.38 21.46 -25.50
CA ASP A 14 -20.76 21.10 -25.77
C ASP A 14 -21.10 19.72 -25.19
N TYR A 15 -22.39 19.44 -25.02
CA TYR A 15 -22.83 18.20 -24.37
C TYR A 15 -22.37 16.94 -25.14
N SER A 16 -22.32 17.00 -26.48
CA SER A 16 -21.92 15.86 -27.31
C SER A 16 -20.41 15.57 -27.19
N GLU A 17 -19.60 16.61 -27.04
CA GLU A 17 -18.16 16.53 -26.77
C GLU A 17 -17.92 15.97 -25.38
N TRP A 18 -18.65 16.48 -24.38
CA TRP A 18 -18.54 16.00 -23.00
C TRP A 18 -18.84 14.50 -22.89
N ILE A 19 -19.93 14.02 -23.50
CA ILE A 19 -20.29 12.60 -23.44
C ILE A 19 -19.20 11.69 -24.03
N LYS A 20 -18.52 12.12 -25.10
CA LYS A 20 -17.39 11.36 -25.68
C LYS A 20 -16.19 11.32 -24.71
N LEU A 21 -15.87 12.44 -24.09
CA LEU A 21 -14.78 12.53 -23.12
C LEU A 21 -15.06 11.69 -21.86
N GLU A 22 -16.28 11.74 -21.36
CA GLU A 22 -16.74 10.95 -20.21
C GLU A 22 -16.65 9.45 -20.49
N GLN A 23 -17.12 9.00 -21.66
CA GLN A 23 -16.99 7.59 -22.08
C GLN A 23 -15.52 7.15 -22.20
N GLN A 24 -14.67 8.02 -22.77
CA GLN A 24 -13.24 7.74 -22.90
C GLN A 24 -12.57 7.64 -21.51
N PHE A 25 -12.91 8.54 -20.59
CA PHE A 25 -12.43 8.48 -19.20
C PHE A 25 -12.77 7.15 -18.53
N TYR A 26 -14.03 6.72 -18.57
CA TYR A 26 -14.43 5.45 -17.95
C TYR A 26 -13.73 4.25 -18.58
N LYS A 27 -13.60 4.23 -19.91
CA LYS A 27 -12.86 3.18 -20.62
C LYS A 27 -11.37 3.14 -20.23
N ASP A 28 -10.72 4.29 -20.14
CA ASP A 28 -9.30 4.37 -19.75
C ASP A 28 -9.10 3.99 -18.28
N PHE A 29 -10.03 4.37 -17.41
CA PHE A 29 -10.02 3.98 -16.00
C PHE A 29 -10.22 2.47 -15.83
N GLU A 30 -11.16 1.86 -16.56
CA GLU A 30 -11.35 0.40 -16.59
C GLU A 30 -10.10 -0.31 -17.10
N ASN A 31 -9.48 0.17 -18.18
CA ASN A 31 -8.23 -0.41 -18.68
C ASN A 31 -7.10 -0.30 -17.65
N SER A 32 -6.95 0.86 -17.01
CA SER A 32 -5.94 1.08 -15.98
C SER A 32 -6.10 0.11 -14.80
N THR A 33 -7.32 -0.07 -14.31
CA THR A 33 -7.60 -0.99 -13.20
C THR A 33 -7.50 -2.46 -13.61
N LYS A 34 -7.76 -2.80 -14.87
CA LYS A 34 -7.61 -4.16 -15.41
C LYS A 34 -6.16 -4.61 -15.51
N TYR A 35 -5.25 -3.73 -15.94
CA TYR A 35 -3.85 -4.10 -16.20
C TYR A 35 -2.91 -3.83 -15.01
N ASN A 36 -3.36 -3.09 -13.98
CA ASN A 36 -2.60 -2.86 -12.77
C ASN A 36 -3.22 -3.62 -11.60
N LYS A 37 -2.42 -4.46 -10.92
CA LYS A 37 -2.88 -5.20 -9.75
C LYS A 37 -3.09 -4.26 -8.56
N SER A 38 -4.22 -4.44 -7.89
CA SER A 38 -4.49 -3.82 -6.59
C SER A 38 -3.57 -4.37 -5.50
N PHE A 39 -3.49 -3.68 -4.37
CA PHE A 39 -2.76 -4.17 -3.19
C PHE A 39 -3.22 -5.57 -2.78
N ASN A 40 -4.53 -5.81 -2.73
CA ASN A 40 -5.11 -7.07 -2.29
C ASN A 40 -4.75 -8.23 -3.23
N GLU A 41 -4.68 -8.00 -4.54
CA GLU A 41 -4.24 -9.00 -5.51
C GLU A 41 -2.75 -9.31 -5.32
N MET A 42 -1.90 -8.28 -5.32
CA MET A 42 -0.46 -8.46 -5.13
C MET A 42 -0.13 -9.18 -3.82
N ILE A 43 -0.73 -8.74 -2.71
CA ILE A 43 -0.45 -9.32 -1.38
C ILE A 43 -1.05 -10.72 -1.24
N SER A 44 -2.14 -11.04 -1.96
CA SER A 44 -2.70 -12.39 -1.96
C SER A 44 -1.79 -13.39 -2.66
N GLU A 45 -1.15 -12.99 -3.76
CA GLU A 45 -0.15 -13.80 -4.47
C GLU A 45 1.13 -13.96 -3.63
N ILE A 46 1.62 -12.88 -3.02
CA ILE A 46 2.82 -12.93 -2.17
C ILE A 46 2.62 -13.85 -0.96
N LEU A 47 1.40 -13.87 -0.40
CA LEU A 47 1.05 -14.65 0.78
C LEU A 47 0.24 -15.91 0.43
N GLU A 48 0.32 -16.39 -0.81
CA GLU A 48 -0.39 -17.59 -1.23
C GLU A 48 0.09 -18.82 -0.44
N GLY A 49 -0.85 -19.70 -0.07
CA GLY A 49 -0.55 -20.90 0.74
C GLY A 49 -0.22 -20.63 2.21
N GLU A 50 -0.06 -19.38 2.62
CA GLU A 50 0.34 -19.05 3.99
C GLU A 50 -0.81 -19.27 4.99
N SER A 51 -0.48 -19.94 6.10
CA SER A 51 -1.40 -20.13 7.23
C SER A 51 -1.34 -18.96 8.21
N TYR A 52 -2.40 -18.79 9.01
CA TYR A 52 -2.43 -17.78 10.07
C TYR A 52 -1.26 -17.91 11.06
N THR A 53 -0.89 -19.13 11.44
CA THR A 53 0.21 -19.42 12.37
C THR A 53 1.56 -19.08 11.75
N SER A 54 1.85 -19.62 10.55
CA SER A 54 3.13 -19.37 9.86
C SER A 54 3.33 -17.89 9.54
N PHE A 55 2.26 -17.19 9.12
CA PHE A 55 2.28 -15.75 8.94
C PHE A 55 2.66 -15.01 10.23
N ALA A 56 2.01 -15.33 11.35
CA ALA A 56 2.26 -14.66 12.62
C ALA A 56 3.68 -14.93 13.14
N GLU A 57 4.21 -16.14 12.97
CA GLU A 57 5.58 -16.50 13.35
C GLU A 57 6.62 -15.75 12.52
N LYS A 58 6.46 -15.67 11.20
CA LYS A 58 7.40 -14.98 10.31
C LYS A 58 7.39 -13.46 10.50
N THR A 59 6.21 -12.89 10.73
CA THR A 59 6.02 -11.43 10.74
C THR A 59 5.98 -10.84 12.13
N GLU A 60 5.78 -11.64 13.18
CA GLU A 60 5.46 -11.19 14.54
C GLU A 60 4.21 -10.29 14.63
N LEU A 61 3.37 -10.27 13.59
CA LEU A 61 2.10 -9.57 13.57
C LEU A 61 0.99 -10.43 14.19
N ASN A 62 -0.13 -9.80 14.53
CA ASN A 62 -1.35 -10.55 14.85
C ASN A 62 -1.77 -11.38 13.62
N ALA A 63 -2.07 -12.66 13.82
CA ALA A 63 -2.48 -13.58 12.76
C ALA A 63 -3.63 -13.03 11.89
N ASN A 64 -4.62 -12.35 12.47
CA ASN A 64 -5.74 -11.75 11.73
C ASN A 64 -5.31 -10.68 10.73
N MET A 65 -4.09 -10.14 10.84
CA MET A 65 -3.54 -9.22 9.86
C MET A 65 -3.40 -9.88 8.48
N LEU A 66 -3.21 -11.20 8.40
CA LEU A 66 -3.22 -11.94 7.14
C LEU A 66 -4.53 -11.73 6.37
N TYR A 67 -5.67 -11.95 7.05
CA TYR A 67 -6.99 -11.69 6.47
C TYR A 67 -7.15 -10.23 6.08
N ARG A 68 -6.79 -9.31 6.97
CA ARG A 68 -6.94 -7.87 6.72
C ARG A 68 -6.14 -7.42 5.51
N LEU A 69 -4.88 -7.84 5.38
CA LEU A 69 -4.04 -7.52 4.22
C LEU A 69 -4.68 -8.04 2.93
N LYS A 70 -5.17 -9.28 2.92
CA LYS A 70 -5.76 -9.90 1.72
C LYS A 70 -7.12 -9.34 1.33
N LYS A 71 -7.93 -8.82 2.26
CA LYS A 71 -9.35 -8.52 2.01
C LYS A 71 -9.85 -7.14 2.44
N VAL A 72 -9.15 -6.44 3.31
CA VAL A 72 -9.66 -5.21 3.96
C VAL A 72 -8.77 -4.00 3.70
N VAL A 73 -7.45 -4.20 3.60
CA VAL A 73 -6.51 -3.10 3.38
C VAL A 73 -6.59 -2.67 1.92
N ASP A 74 -6.88 -1.40 1.72
CA ASP A 74 -6.88 -0.71 0.42
C ASP A 74 -6.54 0.78 0.62
N ILE A 75 -6.67 1.59 -0.43
CA ILE A 75 -6.40 3.04 -0.39
C ILE A 75 -7.33 3.78 0.58
N SER A 76 -8.60 3.36 0.68
CA SER A 76 -9.61 3.96 1.56
C SER A 76 -9.49 3.51 3.03
N THR A 77 -8.96 2.30 3.23
CA THR A 77 -8.75 1.66 4.54
C THR A 77 -7.29 1.23 4.69
N PRO A 78 -6.33 2.19 4.71
CA PRO A 78 -4.91 1.86 4.72
C PRO A 78 -4.48 1.28 6.08
N THR A 79 -3.42 0.48 6.05
CA THR A 79 -2.72 0.01 7.25
C THR A 79 -1.45 0.84 7.50
N GLN A 80 -0.81 0.65 8.64
CA GLN A 80 0.46 1.32 8.92
C GLN A 80 1.56 0.87 7.94
N ARG A 81 2.42 1.81 7.55
CA ARG A 81 3.56 1.52 6.67
C ARG A 81 4.50 0.45 7.25
N SER A 82 4.71 0.46 8.57
CA SER A 82 5.47 -0.57 9.29
C SER A 82 4.87 -1.96 9.11
N THR A 83 3.54 -2.11 9.02
CA THR A 83 2.88 -3.40 8.77
C THR A 83 3.23 -3.94 7.39
N VAL A 84 3.10 -3.12 6.34
CA VAL A 84 3.46 -3.52 4.97
C VAL A 84 4.95 -3.81 4.86
N MET A 85 5.77 -2.96 5.47
CA MET A 85 7.22 -3.14 5.52
C MET A 85 7.63 -4.43 6.25
N THR A 86 6.91 -4.82 7.30
CA THR A 86 7.12 -6.09 8.00
C THR A 86 6.95 -7.28 7.06
N VAL A 87 5.90 -7.25 6.22
CA VAL A 87 5.69 -8.30 5.20
C VAL A 87 6.83 -8.29 4.18
N CYS A 88 7.25 -7.10 3.72
CA CYS A 88 8.35 -6.98 2.77
C CYS A 88 9.65 -7.63 3.31
N VAL A 89 9.98 -7.40 4.59
CA VAL A 89 11.14 -8.03 5.24
C VAL A 89 10.95 -9.53 5.42
N ALA A 90 9.82 -9.95 6.02
CA ALA A 90 9.58 -11.35 6.39
C ALA A 90 9.56 -12.28 5.17
N TYR A 91 9.05 -11.80 4.03
CA TYR A 91 8.97 -12.56 2.78
C TYR A 91 10.09 -12.20 1.79
N LYS A 92 11.10 -11.44 2.25
CA LYS A 92 12.33 -11.11 1.50
C LYS A 92 12.06 -10.46 0.14
N LEU A 93 11.02 -9.64 0.06
CA LEU A 93 10.71 -8.89 -1.15
C LEU A 93 11.87 -7.93 -1.47
N ASP A 94 12.13 -7.72 -2.76
CA ASP A 94 13.11 -6.71 -3.18
C ASP A 94 12.49 -5.30 -3.12
N LEU A 95 13.32 -4.29 -3.39
CA LEU A 95 12.89 -2.89 -3.37
C LEU A 95 11.80 -2.60 -4.41
N MET A 96 11.90 -3.16 -5.62
CA MET A 96 10.96 -2.86 -6.72
C MET A 96 9.56 -3.40 -6.41
N LEU A 97 9.46 -4.65 -5.97
CA LEU A 97 8.19 -5.25 -5.58
C LEU A 97 7.60 -4.57 -4.34
N SER A 98 8.45 -4.20 -3.38
CA SER A 98 8.01 -3.44 -2.20
C SER A 98 7.46 -2.07 -2.60
N GLN A 99 8.13 -1.36 -3.51
CA GLN A 99 7.65 -0.09 -4.06
C GLN A 99 6.29 -0.26 -4.74
N ALA A 100 6.13 -1.27 -5.60
CA ALA A 100 4.86 -1.54 -6.26
C ALA A 100 3.73 -1.81 -5.26
N LEU A 101 3.98 -2.55 -4.17
CA LEU A 101 3.01 -2.74 -3.09
C LEU A 101 2.61 -1.41 -2.43
N PHE A 102 3.57 -0.55 -2.07
CA PHE A 102 3.26 0.75 -1.47
C PHE A 102 2.51 1.66 -2.46
N SER A 103 2.93 1.71 -3.73
CA SER A 103 2.26 2.50 -4.77
C SER A 103 0.83 2.04 -5.02
N SER A 104 0.54 0.73 -4.91
CA SER A 104 -0.84 0.21 -4.98
C SER A 104 -1.74 0.66 -3.82
N LEU A 105 -1.16 1.21 -2.74
CA LEU A 105 -1.85 1.90 -1.64
C LEU A 105 -1.81 3.43 -1.76
N GLY A 106 -1.38 3.96 -2.91
CA GLY A 106 -1.29 5.40 -3.17
C GLY A 106 -0.18 6.11 -2.40
N VAL A 107 0.85 5.38 -1.95
CA VAL A 107 1.95 5.96 -1.16
C VAL A 107 3.32 5.54 -1.70
N GLU A 108 4.31 6.40 -1.57
CA GLU A 108 5.69 6.12 -2.02
C GLU A 108 6.69 6.23 -0.86
N PHE A 109 7.92 5.77 -1.07
CA PHE A 109 9.02 6.03 -0.14
C PHE A 109 9.56 7.44 -0.35
N SER A 110 9.54 8.27 0.69
CA SER A 110 10.15 9.60 0.62
C SER A 110 11.61 9.58 1.05
N ARG A 111 12.52 9.98 0.16
CA ARG A 111 13.96 10.14 0.48
C ARG A 111 14.25 11.23 1.51
N PHE A 112 13.31 12.15 1.73
CA PHE A 112 13.42 13.21 2.71
C PHE A 112 12.86 12.80 4.09
N ASN A 113 12.24 11.63 4.18
CA ASN A 113 11.76 11.07 5.43
C ASN A 113 12.73 10.00 5.94
N LYS A 114 13.35 10.25 7.11
CA LYS A 114 14.38 9.36 7.68
C LYS A 114 13.88 7.91 7.88
N ARG A 115 12.62 7.71 8.28
CA ARG A 115 12.03 6.38 8.45
C ARG A 115 11.94 5.65 7.11
N ASP A 116 11.41 6.31 6.08
CA ASP A 116 11.28 5.70 4.75
C ASP A 116 12.64 5.38 4.15
N TYR A 117 13.64 6.25 4.33
CA TYR A 117 15.01 5.97 3.93
C TYR A 117 15.62 4.77 4.71
N ALA A 118 15.33 4.65 6.01
CA ALA A 118 15.73 3.48 6.78
C ALA A 118 15.06 2.19 6.28
N TYR A 119 13.79 2.25 5.88
CA TYR A 119 13.10 1.10 5.28
C TYR A 119 13.71 0.68 3.95
N THR A 120 14.01 1.62 3.05
CA THR A 120 14.69 1.28 1.79
C THR A 120 16.09 0.73 2.03
N PHE A 121 16.82 1.23 3.05
CA PHE A 121 18.09 0.66 3.50
C PHE A 121 17.94 -0.80 3.95
N LEU A 122 16.91 -1.13 4.72
CA LEU A 122 16.65 -2.52 5.14
C LEU A 122 16.42 -3.45 3.93
N LEU A 123 15.62 -3.02 2.94
CA LEU A 123 15.31 -3.81 1.74
C LEU A 123 16.53 -4.07 0.86
N THR A 124 17.48 -3.12 0.82
CA THR A 124 18.61 -3.15 -0.11
C THR A 124 19.89 -3.68 0.51
N ASN A 125 20.20 -3.30 1.75
CA ASN A 125 21.48 -3.58 2.40
C ASN A 125 21.38 -4.63 3.52
N CYS A 126 20.18 -4.93 4.01
CA CYS A 126 19.96 -5.84 5.13
C CYS A 126 19.03 -7.02 4.78
N ARG A 127 18.96 -7.37 3.50
CA ARG A 127 18.07 -8.43 3.01
C ARG A 127 18.39 -9.77 3.69
N GLY A 128 17.35 -10.46 4.12
CA GLY A 128 17.45 -11.76 4.80
C GLY A 128 17.64 -11.71 6.32
N LYS A 129 17.73 -10.52 6.93
CA LYS A 129 17.66 -10.36 8.39
C LYS A 129 16.24 -10.65 8.91
N SER A 130 16.16 -11.13 10.15
CA SER A 130 14.88 -11.32 10.84
C SER A 130 14.24 -10.00 11.26
N ILE A 131 12.95 -10.02 11.62
CA ILE A 131 12.22 -8.84 12.12
C ILE A 131 12.93 -8.22 13.34
N SER A 132 13.32 -9.03 14.32
CA SER A 132 14.10 -8.60 15.48
C SER A 132 15.43 -7.92 15.09
N GLN A 133 16.20 -8.51 14.16
CA GLN A 133 17.45 -7.92 13.69
C GLN A 133 17.24 -6.59 12.96
N CYS A 134 16.19 -6.49 12.12
CA CYS A 134 15.82 -5.24 11.47
C CYS A 134 15.42 -4.17 12.49
N ASN A 135 14.74 -4.53 13.58
CA ASN A 135 14.36 -3.59 14.63
C ASN A 135 15.58 -3.05 15.40
N GLU A 136 16.61 -3.87 15.65
CA GLU A 136 17.87 -3.37 16.22
C GLU A 136 18.60 -2.41 15.27
N ILE A 137 18.53 -2.64 13.96
CA ILE A 137 19.06 -1.68 12.96
C ILE A 137 18.27 -0.38 12.99
N LEU A 138 16.92 -0.44 13.01
CA LEU A 138 16.06 0.74 13.11
C LEU A 138 16.36 1.55 14.38
N LYS A 139 16.59 0.87 15.51
CA LYS A 139 17.02 1.48 16.77
C LYS A 139 18.36 2.20 16.61
N ALA A 140 19.37 1.55 16.04
CA ALA A 140 20.69 2.11 15.82
C ALA A 140 20.66 3.34 14.88
N LEU A 141 19.73 3.35 13.91
CA LEU A 141 19.48 4.49 13.03
C LEU A 141 18.67 5.61 13.71
N GLY A 142 18.23 5.43 14.95
CA GLY A 142 17.43 6.40 15.70
C GLY A 142 15.99 6.54 15.18
N ILE A 143 15.41 5.46 14.64
CA ILE A 143 14.00 5.41 14.26
C ILE A 143 13.16 5.10 15.50
N GLU A 144 12.11 5.90 15.71
CA GLU A 144 11.22 5.75 16.85
C GLU A 144 10.53 4.38 16.86
N LYS A 145 10.35 3.82 18.07
CA LYS A 145 9.79 2.48 18.30
C LYS A 145 8.41 2.25 17.67
N GLN A 146 7.59 3.30 17.53
CA GLN A 146 6.27 3.21 16.87
C GLN A 146 6.36 2.93 15.36
N TYR A 147 7.53 3.08 14.75
CA TYR A 147 7.80 2.75 13.35
C TYR A 147 8.62 1.46 13.22
N TRP A 148 8.72 0.66 14.27
CA TRP A 148 9.38 -0.65 14.19
C TRP A 148 8.45 -1.69 13.58
N LEU A 149 9.05 -2.80 13.14
CA LEU A 149 8.39 -3.87 12.41
C LEU A 149 7.75 -4.89 13.37
N GLY A 150 6.86 -5.73 12.83
CA GLY A 150 6.21 -6.81 13.54
C GLY A 150 5.29 -6.33 14.65
N SER A 151 5.45 -6.87 15.85
CA SER A 151 4.56 -6.60 16.99
C SER A 151 4.47 -5.11 17.40
N TYR A 152 5.42 -4.28 16.95
CA TYR A 152 5.44 -2.83 17.15
C TYR A 152 4.58 -2.04 16.14
N ALA A 153 4.20 -2.65 15.01
CA ALA A 153 3.34 -2.05 13.97
C ALA A 153 1.86 -1.98 14.38
N ARG A 154 1.59 -1.83 15.68
CA ARG A 154 0.22 -1.74 16.20
C ARG A 154 -0.33 -0.35 15.95
N SER A 155 -1.57 -0.32 15.45
CA SER A 155 -2.44 0.85 15.50
C SER A 155 -2.49 1.39 16.92
N ARG A 156 -1.92 2.58 17.14
CA ARG A 156 -2.32 3.42 18.26
C ARG A 156 -3.82 3.70 18.03
N ARG A 157 -4.69 3.07 18.82
CA ARG A 157 -5.95 3.74 19.18
C ARG A 157 -5.54 4.95 20.01
N VAL A 158 -5.26 6.07 19.34
CA VAL A 158 -5.32 7.37 20.00
C VAL A 158 -6.80 7.69 20.05
N TYR A 159 -7.46 7.32 21.14
CA TYR A 159 -8.66 8.05 21.54
C TYR A 159 -8.15 9.47 21.84
N LYS A 160 -8.51 10.42 20.98
CA LYS A 160 -8.59 11.83 21.35
C LYS A 160 -10.01 12.09 21.80
#